data_AF-A0A705SKV4-F1
#
_entry.id   AF-A0A705SKV4-F1
#
_cell.length_a   1.000
_cell.length_b   1.000
_cell.length_c   1.000
_cell.angle_alpha   90.00
_cell.angle_beta   90.00
_cell.angle_gamma   90.00
#
_symmetry.space_group_name_H-M   'P 1'
#
loop_
_entity.id
_entity.type
_entity.pdbx_description
1 polymer ?
#
loop_
_entity_poly.entity_id
_entity_poly.type
_entity_poly.pdbx_seq_one_letter_code
_entity_poly.pdbx_strand_id
1 'polypeptide(L)'
;KYADAIGHPATSLIGGSIAGYSCDSAATPLMPYFLSTLDSIAWRTGVPESLYPEALIPGRREIGSQASGNMWGNVYPRSGFVSQTDDDKASAVVAQRVADIITRTGQPHVYQVLKGTRRDGYWPPGEVTENTGTKNHKWQRLAPQMTQSCAVFPDGSHSAATDNNEAFALWQPYSCCKRMGQRFLSSTDF
;
A
#
# COMPACT_ATOMS: atom_id res chain seq x y z
N LYS A 1 -0.46 -11.85 -12.52
CA LYS A 1 0.63 -10.89 -12.22
C LYS A 1 1.46 -11.38 -11.06
N TYR A 2 2.78 -11.19 -11.12
CA TYR A 2 3.68 -11.31 -9.97
C TYR A 2 3.87 -9.94 -9.34
N ALA A 3 4.14 -9.91 -8.04
CA ALA A 3 4.37 -8.67 -7.32
C ALA A 3 5.26 -8.88 -6.10
N ASP A 4 6.11 -7.90 -5.86
CA ASP A 4 7.06 -7.87 -4.75
C ASP A 4 6.96 -6.52 -4.05
N ALA A 5 7.02 -6.51 -2.72
CA ALA A 5 7.06 -5.29 -1.92
C ALA A 5 8.36 -5.22 -1.15
N ILE A 6 9.10 -4.13 -1.34
CA ILE A 6 10.41 -3.90 -0.76
C ILE A 6 10.41 -2.56 -0.04
N GLY A 7 11.05 -2.50 1.13
CA GLY A 7 11.16 -1.27 1.91
C GLY A 7 11.86 -0.15 1.15
N HIS A 8 11.21 1.02 1.09
CA HIS A 8 11.69 2.14 0.30
C HIS A 8 13.03 2.69 0.85
N PRO A 9 14.06 2.90 0.03
CA PRO A 9 15.39 3.33 0.51
C PRO A 9 15.38 4.73 1.12
N ALA A 10 14.46 5.62 0.72
CA ALA A 10 14.36 6.95 1.32
C ALA A 10 14.06 6.95 2.82
N THR A 11 13.66 5.81 3.41
CA THR A 11 13.48 5.69 4.86
C THR A 11 14.76 5.89 5.66
N SER A 12 15.93 5.53 5.13
CA SER A 12 17.22 5.80 5.80
C SER A 12 17.73 7.23 5.59
N LEU A 13 17.29 7.89 4.51
CA LEU A 13 17.72 9.25 4.15
C LEU A 13 16.84 10.33 4.82
N ILE A 14 15.53 10.09 4.84
CA ILE A 14 14.52 11.06 5.27
C ILE A 14 13.92 10.65 6.60
N GLY A 15 13.76 9.36 6.90
CA GLY A 15 13.09 8.89 8.11
C GLY A 15 13.80 9.34 9.39
N GLY A 16 13.12 10.14 10.21
CA GLY A 16 13.67 10.66 11.46
C GLY A 16 14.87 11.61 11.32
N SER A 17 15.32 11.93 10.10
CA SER A 17 16.52 12.73 9.88
C SER A 17 16.34 14.22 10.18
N ILE A 18 15.10 14.72 10.12
CA ILE A 18 14.75 16.09 10.50
C ILE A 18 13.82 16.05 11.72
N ALA A 19 14.38 16.39 12.88
CA ALA A 19 13.63 16.41 14.14
C ALA A 19 12.42 17.35 14.05
N GLY A 20 11.21 16.78 14.19
CA GLY A 20 9.95 17.53 14.14
C GLY A 20 9.32 17.67 12.74
N TYR A 21 10.02 17.27 11.68
CA TYR A 21 9.51 17.31 10.30
C TYR A 21 9.52 15.95 9.60
N SER A 22 10.20 14.96 10.17
CA SER A 22 10.19 13.59 9.66
C SER A 22 10.07 12.58 10.80
N CYS A 23 9.31 11.53 10.55
CA CYS A 23 9.07 10.44 11.48
C CYS A 23 9.91 9.22 11.11
N ASP A 24 10.25 8.43 12.12
CA ASP A 24 10.85 7.10 11.90
C ASP A 24 9.86 6.25 11.10
N SER A 25 10.31 5.71 9.96
CA SER A 25 9.49 4.79 9.18
C SER A 25 9.45 3.41 9.86
N ALA A 26 8.31 2.72 9.74
CA ALA A 26 8.24 1.31 10.12
C ALA A 26 8.92 0.38 9.09
N ALA A 27 9.14 0.88 7.87
CA ALA A 27 9.79 0.12 6.81
C ALA A 27 11.32 0.14 6.97
N THR A 28 11.92 -1.05 6.91
CA THR A 28 13.37 -1.20 6.85
C THR A 28 13.83 -1.08 5.39
N PRO A 29 14.79 -0.19 5.07
CA PRO A 29 15.28 0.00 3.70
C PRO A 29 15.69 -1.32 3.03
N LEU A 30 15.27 -1.53 1.78
CA LEU A 30 15.61 -2.68 0.94
C LEU A 30 15.20 -4.05 1.50
N MET A 31 14.40 -4.10 2.57
CA MET A 31 13.89 -5.34 3.13
C MET A 31 12.67 -5.84 2.32
N PRO A 32 12.62 -7.10 1.88
CA PRO A 32 11.45 -7.65 1.19
C PRO A 32 10.34 -7.96 2.20
N TYR A 33 9.19 -7.31 2.06
CA TYR A 33 7.99 -7.54 2.88
C TYR A 33 7.03 -8.56 2.27
N PHE A 34 7.00 -8.64 0.94
CA PHE A 34 6.18 -9.61 0.22
C PHE A 34 6.91 -10.02 -1.06
N LEU A 35 6.91 -11.32 -1.34
CA LEU A 35 7.39 -11.88 -2.59
C LEU A 35 6.36 -12.90 -3.08
N SER A 36 5.64 -12.56 -4.14
CA SER A 36 4.56 -13.41 -4.69
C SER A 36 5.01 -14.82 -5.08
N THR A 37 6.31 -15.00 -5.35
CA THR A 37 6.92 -16.30 -5.67
C THR A 37 7.01 -17.23 -4.46
N LEU A 38 7.13 -16.69 -3.25
CA LEU A 38 7.14 -17.45 -1.99
C LEU A 38 5.72 -17.76 -1.50
N ASP A 39 4.77 -16.90 -1.80
CA ASP A 39 3.36 -17.04 -1.43
C ASP A 39 2.53 -17.84 -2.47
N SER A 40 3.09 -18.94 -2.97
CA SER A 40 2.61 -19.59 -4.18
C SER A 40 1.14 -20.06 -4.14
N ILE A 41 0.64 -20.54 -2.99
CA ILE A 41 -0.72 -21.07 -2.89
C ILE A 41 -1.75 -19.93 -2.86
N ALA A 42 -1.66 -19.05 -1.85
CA ALA A 42 -2.62 -17.97 -1.68
C ALA A 42 -2.56 -16.98 -2.85
N TRP A 43 -1.37 -16.62 -3.32
CA TRP A 43 -1.21 -15.68 -4.43
C TRP A 43 -1.72 -16.21 -5.77
N ARG A 44 -1.50 -17.49 -6.09
CA ARG A 44 -1.88 -18.05 -7.40
C ARG A 44 -3.33 -18.52 -7.45
N THR A 45 -3.86 -19.03 -6.33
CA THR A 45 -5.22 -19.58 -6.31
C THR A 45 -6.26 -18.60 -5.77
N GLY A 46 -5.84 -17.60 -4.99
CA GLY A 46 -6.75 -16.71 -4.27
C GLY A 46 -7.50 -17.37 -3.11
N VAL A 47 -7.14 -18.61 -2.73
CA VAL A 47 -7.72 -19.34 -1.59
C VAL A 47 -6.81 -19.16 -0.37
N PRO A 48 -7.35 -18.90 0.84
CA PRO A 48 -8.77 -18.91 1.22
C PRO A 48 -9.52 -17.59 0.99
N GLU A 49 -8.86 -16.57 0.44
CA GLU A 49 -9.43 -15.23 0.36
C GLU A 49 -10.71 -15.11 -0.46
N SER A 50 -10.89 -15.98 -1.45
CA SER A 50 -12.09 -16.08 -2.28
C SER A 50 -13.35 -16.43 -1.48
N LEU A 51 -13.18 -16.93 -0.26
CA LEU A 51 -14.27 -17.28 0.66
C LEU A 51 -14.68 -16.09 1.55
N TYR A 52 -13.94 -14.98 1.52
CA TYR A 52 -14.29 -13.79 2.31
C TYR A 52 -15.49 -13.05 1.70
N PRO A 53 -16.38 -12.46 2.54
CA PRO A 53 -17.53 -11.68 2.05
C PRO A 53 -17.13 -10.56 1.08
N GLU A 54 -15.96 -9.97 1.26
CA GLU A 54 -15.38 -8.94 0.40
C GLU A 54 -15.10 -9.43 -1.03
N ALA A 55 -14.87 -10.73 -1.23
CA ALA A 55 -14.69 -11.33 -2.55
C ALA A 55 -16.03 -11.69 -3.23
N LEU A 56 -17.08 -11.90 -2.44
CA LEU A 56 -18.36 -12.45 -2.91
C LEU A 56 -19.44 -11.38 -3.09
N ILE A 57 -19.33 -10.24 -2.40
CA ILE A 57 -20.33 -9.17 -2.42
C ILE A 57 -19.81 -8.02 -3.31
N PRO A 58 -20.44 -7.77 -4.48
CA PRO A 58 -20.10 -6.64 -5.33
C PRO A 58 -20.19 -5.30 -4.59
N GLY A 59 -19.31 -4.36 -4.93
CA GLY A 59 -19.25 -3.05 -4.28
C GLY A 59 -18.51 -3.03 -2.95
N ARG A 60 -18.05 -4.18 -2.43
CA ARG A 60 -17.15 -4.24 -1.28
C ARG A 60 -15.70 -4.31 -1.72
N ARG A 61 -14.87 -3.53 -1.04
CA ARG A 61 -13.41 -3.51 -1.22
C ARG A 61 -13.00 -3.44 -2.69
N GLU A 62 -13.43 -2.38 -3.36
CA GLU A 62 -13.17 -2.12 -4.78
C GLU A 62 -12.30 -0.87 -4.93
N ILE A 63 -11.40 -0.86 -5.91
CA ILE A 63 -10.64 0.35 -6.29
C ILE A 63 -11.46 1.11 -7.33
N GLY A 64 -11.90 2.30 -6.95
CA GLY A 64 -12.90 3.05 -7.69
C GLY A 64 -14.32 2.61 -7.35
N SER A 65 -15.29 3.02 -8.16
CA SER A 65 -16.66 2.53 -8.04
C SER A 65 -17.35 2.45 -9.40
N GLN A 66 -18.27 1.48 -9.54
CA GLN A 66 -19.11 1.34 -10.73
C GLN A 66 -20.01 2.57 -10.92
N ALA A 67 -20.55 3.13 -9.83
CA ALA A 67 -21.44 4.29 -9.88
C ALA A 67 -20.73 5.56 -10.40
N SER A 68 -19.43 5.72 -10.14
CA SER A 68 -18.61 6.81 -10.66
C SER A 68 -17.95 6.52 -12.00
N GLY A 69 -18.21 5.35 -12.61
CA GLY A 69 -17.67 4.97 -13.92
C GLY A 69 -16.14 4.84 -13.96
N ASN A 70 -15.48 4.68 -12.81
CA ASN A 70 -14.01 4.61 -12.69
C ASN A 70 -13.54 3.32 -11.99
N MET A 71 -14.31 2.23 -12.14
CA MET A 71 -14.01 0.93 -11.53
C MET A 71 -12.73 0.33 -12.13
N TRP A 72 -11.71 0.09 -11.30
CA TRP A 72 -10.44 -0.50 -11.73
C TRP A 72 -10.37 -2.00 -11.45
N GLY A 73 -10.91 -2.42 -10.30
CA GLY A 73 -10.91 -3.82 -9.90
C GLY A 73 -11.22 -4.02 -8.42
N ASN A 74 -11.47 -5.27 -8.07
CA ASN A 74 -11.69 -5.74 -6.70
C ASN A 74 -10.35 -5.95 -5.96
N VAL A 75 -10.32 -5.66 -4.65
CA VAL A 75 -9.17 -5.98 -3.80
C VAL A 75 -9.17 -7.47 -3.44
N TYR A 76 -10.33 -8.07 -3.13
CA TYR A 76 -10.43 -9.46 -2.72
C TYR A 76 -10.92 -10.37 -3.86
N PRO A 77 -10.34 -11.57 -4.06
CA PRO A 77 -9.21 -12.13 -3.32
C PRO A 77 -7.90 -11.42 -3.66
N ARG A 78 -7.04 -11.16 -2.65
CA ARG A 78 -5.73 -10.51 -2.82
C ARG A 78 -4.74 -11.49 -3.42
N SER A 79 -4.92 -11.73 -4.71
CA SER A 79 -4.15 -12.67 -5.52
C SER A 79 -3.52 -11.96 -6.72
N GLY A 80 -2.70 -12.69 -7.47
CA GLY A 80 -2.16 -12.21 -8.74
C GLY A 80 -3.16 -12.22 -9.89
N PHE A 81 -4.38 -12.74 -9.70
CA PHE A 81 -5.42 -12.80 -10.74
C PHE A 81 -6.26 -11.53 -10.72
N VAL A 82 -6.22 -10.79 -11.83
CA VAL A 82 -7.01 -9.55 -12.01
C VAL A 82 -7.66 -9.60 -13.38
N SER A 83 -8.98 -9.36 -13.42
CA SER A 83 -9.74 -9.23 -14.66
C SER A 83 -9.78 -7.76 -15.09
N GLN A 84 -8.70 -7.26 -15.66
CA GLN A 84 -8.57 -5.90 -16.18
C GLN A 84 -7.83 -5.93 -17.52
N THR A 85 -8.38 -5.28 -18.53
CA THR A 85 -7.80 -5.25 -19.89
C THR A 85 -6.62 -4.30 -20.00
N ASP A 86 -6.61 -3.26 -19.17
CA ASP A 86 -5.54 -2.27 -19.08
C ASP A 86 -4.47 -2.73 -18.08
N ASP A 87 -3.28 -3.05 -18.59
CA ASP A 87 -2.21 -3.66 -17.79
C ASP A 87 -1.72 -2.74 -16.66
N ASP A 88 -1.73 -1.42 -16.88
CA ASP A 88 -1.37 -0.42 -15.86
C ASP A 88 -2.33 -0.46 -14.67
N LYS A 89 -3.63 -0.47 -14.98
CA LYS A 89 -4.68 -0.57 -13.96
C LYS A 89 -4.62 -1.92 -13.26
N ALA A 90 -4.33 -3.00 -13.99
CA ALA A 90 -4.16 -4.32 -13.40
C ALA A 90 -3.02 -4.33 -12.39
N SER A 91 -1.87 -3.74 -12.73
CA SER A 91 -0.73 -3.63 -11.83
C SER A 91 -0.96 -2.72 -10.65
N ALA A 92 -1.68 -1.61 -10.82
CA ALA A 92 -2.09 -0.75 -9.71
C ALA A 92 -3.01 -1.48 -8.71
N VAL A 93 -3.96 -2.28 -9.20
CA VAL A 93 -4.81 -3.13 -8.34
C VAL A 93 -3.95 -4.15 -7.57
N VAL A 94 -2.99 -4.78 -8.24
CA VAL A 94 -2.07 -5.73 -7.59
C VAL A 94 -1.20 -5.04 -6.54
N ALA A 95 -0.66 -3.85 -6.82
CA ALA A 95 0.11 -3.07 -5.86
C ALA A 95 -0.73 -2.72 -4.62
N GLN A 96 -1.98 -2.32 -4.81
CA GLN A 96 -2.92 -2.08 -3.71
C GLN A 96 -3.18 -3.33 -2.87
N ARG A 97 -3.35 -4.50 -3.50
CA ARG A 97 -3.55 -5.78 -2.80
C ARG A 97 -2.35 -6.12 -1.93
N VAL A 98 -1.14 -6.02 -2.47
CA VAL A 98 0.09 -6.28 -1.70
C VAL A 98 0.22 -5.30 -0.53
N ALA A 99 -0.07 -4.01 -0.74
CA ALA A 99 -0.06 -3.02 0.32
C ALA A 99 -1.09 -3.35 1.44
N ASP A 100 -2.30 -3.79 1.07
CA ASP A 100 -3.32 -4.23 2.02
C ASP A 100 -2.86 -5.49 2.80
N ILE A 101 -2.13 -6.42 2.18
CA ILE A 101 -1.57 -7.60 2.87
C ILE A 101 -0.51 -7.16 3.90
N ILE A 102 0.54 -6.46 3.45
CA ILE A 102 1.72 -6.19 4.30
C ILE A 102 1.41 -5.25 5.46
N THR A 103 0.42 -4.37 5.30
CA THR A 103 0.05 -3.42 6.38
C THR A 103 -0.94 -3.99 7.39
N ARG A 104 -1.40 -5.24 7.20
CA ARG A 104 -2.30 -5.95 8.11
C ARG A 104 -1.57 -7.10 8.82
N THR A 105 -2.09 -7.52 9.97
CA THR A 105 -1.60 -8.68 10.71
C THR A 105 -2.45 -9.92 10.48
N GLY A 106 -1.85 -11.11 10.52
CA GLY A 106 -2.59 -12.38 10.48
C GLY A 106 -3.29 -12.66 9.14
N GLN A 107 -2.77 -12.13 8.04
CA GLN A 107 -3.31 -12.42 6.72
C GLN A 107 -2.90 -13.83 6.28
N PRO A 108 -3.73 -14.55 5.49
CA PRO A 108 -3.45 -15.92 5.06
C PRO A 108 -2.45 -15.97 3.89
N HIS A 109 -1.30 -15.31 4.07
CA HIS A 109 -0.25 -15.13 3.08
C HIS A 109 1.14 -15.38 3.72
N VAL A 110 2.15 -15.67 2.90
CA VAL A 110 3.56 -15.69 3.33
C VAL A 110 4.16 -14.29 3.13
N TYR A 111 4.31 -13.54 4.24
CA TYR A 111 4.75 -12.15 4.20
C TYR A 111 5.37 -11.70 5.53
N GLN A 112 6.03 -10.55 5.51
CA GLN A 112 6.43 -9.83 6.72
C GLN A 112 5.50 -8.65 6.95
N VAL A 113 5.11 -8.46 8.20
CA VAL A 113 4.20 -7.37 8.59
C VAL A 113 4.94 -6.04 8.58
N LEU A 114 4.49 -5.11 7.75
CA LEU A 114 4.90 -3.71 7.74
C LEU A 114 3.93 -2.88 8.58
N LYS A 115 4.04 -3.00 9.91
CA LYS A 115 3.20 -2.26 10.86
C LYS A 115 4.04 -1.68 11.99
N GLY A 116 3.99 -0.36 12.14
CA GLY A 116 4.64 0.31 13.26
C GLY A 116 3.89 0.06 14.58
N THR A 117 4.61 0.10 15.70
CA THR A 117 4.00 0.05 17.03
C THR A 117 3.73 1.47 17.53
N ARG A 118 2.47 1.78 17.82
CA ARG A 118 2.07 3.08 18.39
C ARG A 118 2.68 3.24 19.78
N ARG A 119 3.26 4.41 20.03
CA ARG A 119 3.81 4.81 21.33
C ARG A 119 3.62 6.31 21.52
N ASP A 120 3.78 6.79 22.73
CA ASP A 120 3.68 8.23 23.01
C ASP A 120 4.66 9.03 22.14
N GLY A 121 4.12 9.98 21.37
CA GLY A 121 4.87 10.79 20.41
C GLY A 121 5.16 10.12 19.06
N TYR A 122 4.63 8.92 18.80
CA TYR A 122 4.76 8.22 17.53
C TYR A 122 3.48 7.44 17.16
N TRP A 123 2.84 7.91 16.10
CA TRP A 123 1.59 7.39 15.57
C TRP A 123 1.84 6.89 14.14
N PRO A 124 2.17 5.59 13.99
CA PRO A 124 2.34 5.01 12.67
C PRO A 124 1.01 5.01 11.90
N PRO A 125 1.06 4.99 10.56
CA PRO A 125 -0.13 4.93 9.75
C PRO A 125 -0.93 3.66 10.00
N GLY A 126 -2.23 3.74 9.73
CA GLY A 126 -3.11 2.59 9.71
C GLY A 126 -2.87 1.68 8.50
N GLU A 127 -3.71 0.65 8.42
CA GLU A 127 -3.70 -0.33 7.34
C GLU A 127 -4.13 0.34 6.04
N VAL A 128 -3.50 -0.04 4.92
CA VAL A 128 -3.83 0.54 3.62
C VAL A 128 -5.27 0.17 3.26
N THR A 129 -6.06 1.18 2.89
CA THR A 129 -7.46 1.00 2.50
C THR A 129 -7.78 1.91 1.33
N GLU A 130 -8.28 1.31 0.25
CA GLU A 130 -8.72 1.96 -0.98
C GLU A 130 -9.90 2.93 -0.76
N ASN A 131 -10.12 3.84 -1.72
CA ASN A 131 -11.23 4.82 -1.69
C ASN A 131 -11.31 5.74 -0.45
N THR A 132 -10.20 5.93 0.28
CA THR A 132 -10.12 6.82 1.46
C THR A 132 -9.61 8.23 1.12
N GLY A 133 -9.49 8.55 -0.17
CA GLY A 133 -8.82 9.76 -0.65
C GLY A 133 -7.37 9.80 -0.21
N THR A 134 -6.84 10.99 0.06
CA THR A 134 -5.42 11.22 0.37
C THR A 134 -5.04 11.01 1.84
N LYS A 135 -6.00 10.59 2.68
CA LYS A 135 -5.82 10.50 4.15
C LYS A 135 -5.05 9.26 4.60
N ASN A 136 -5.11 8.16 3.85
CA ASN A 136 -4.57 6.87 4.28
C ASN A 136 -3.22 6.56 3.61
N HIS A 137 -3.13 6.78 2.31
CA HIS A 137 -1.93 6.55 1.53
C HIS A 137 -1.97 7.32 0.21
N LYS A 138 -0.83 7.36 -0.48
CA LYS A 138 -0.68 7.82 -1.86
C LYS A 138 0.31 6.90 -2.59
N TRP A 139 0.20 6.90 -3.91
CA TRP A 139 1.05 6.17 -4.83
C TRP A 139 1.83 7.16 -5.69
N GLN A 140 3.12 6.92 -5.86
CA GLN A 140 3.94 7.57 -6.88
C GLN A 140 4.33 6.53 -7.91
N ARG A 141 4.17 6.86 -9.20
CA ARG A 141 4.55 5.98 -10.31
C ARG A 141 6.04 6.15 -10.58
N LEU A 142 6.74 5.03 -10.70
CA LEU A 142 8.20 4.99 -10.92
C LEU A 142 8.53 4.45 -12.31
N ALA A 143 7.85 3.39 -12.74
CA ALA A 143 8.00 2.77 -14.06
C ALA A 143 6.62 2.45 -14.65
N PRO A 144 6.43 2.56 -15.99
CA PRO A 144 7.45 2.85 -17.00
C PRO A 144 7.82 4.35 -17.12
N GLN A 145 6.96 5.24 -16.64
CA GLN A 145 7.20 6.69 -16.61
C GLN A 145 7.10 7.20 -15.17
N MET A 146 8.16 7.85 -14.71
CA MET A 146 8.20 8.40 -13.35
C MET A 146 7.35 9.66 -13.25
N THR A 147 6.47 9.73 -12.24
CA THR A 147 5.72 10.94 -11.91
C THR A 147 6.39 11.73 -10.79
N GLN A 148 6.34 13.06 -10.90
CA GLN A 148 6.80 13.98 -9.84
C GLN A 148 5.71 14.29 -8.80
N SER A 149 4.51 13.73 -8.98
CA SER A 149 3.37 13.86 -8.09
C SER A 149 2.93 12.49 -7.57
N CYS A 150 2.25 12.51 -6.43
CA CYS A 150 1.60 11.34 -5.84
C CYS A 150 0.09 11.45 -6.04
N ALA A 151 -0.56 10.32 -6.33
CA ALA A 151 -2.00 10.21 -6.52
C ALA A 151 -2.59 9.06 -5.69
N VAL A 152 -3.89 8.85 -5.77
CA VAL A 152 -4.58 7.71 -5.15
C VAL A 152 -5.36 7.04 -6.27
N PHE A 153 -5.31 5.71 -6.35
CA PHE A 153 -6.08 4.99 -7.35
C PHE A 153 -7.59 5.08 -7.05
N PRO A 154 -8.45 5.23 -8.06
CA PRO A 154 -8.17 5.47 -9.48
C PRO A 154 -7.52 6.83 -9.79
N ASP A 155 -6.42 6.87 -10.56
CA ASP A 155 -5.69 8.10 -10.91
C ASP A 155 -5.65 8.43 -12.42
N GLY A 156 -6.65 7.95 -13.18
CA GLY A 156 -6.82 8.26 -14.61
C GLY A 156 -6.31 7.17 -15.56
N SER A 157 -5.74 7.58 -16.69
CA SER A 157 -5.16 6.65 -17.68
C SER A 157 -3.67 6.94 -17.79
N HIS A 158 -2.87 5.89 -17.76
CA HIS A 158 -1.41 5.96 -17.89
C HIS A 158 -0.95 4.94 -18.93
N SER A 159 0.25 5.14 -19.47
CA SER A 159 0.87 4.21 -20.41
C SER A 159 1.34 2.96 -19.66
N ALA A 160 0.80 1.80 -20.04
CA ALA A 160 1.28 0.51 -19.56
C ALA A 160 2.73 0.25 -19.97
N ALA A 161 3.46 -0.52 -19.16
CA ALA A 161 4.83 -0.89 -19.48
C ALA A 161 4.87 -1.89 -20.65
N THR A 162 5.78 -1.72 -21.60
CA THR A 162 5.90 -2.62 -22.77
C THR A 162 6.31 -4.04 -22.39
N ASP A 163 6.99 -4.19 -21.25
CA ASP A 163 7.41 -5.46 -20.66
C ASP A 163 6.47 -5.95 -19.54
N ASN A 164 5.35 -5.24 -19.31
CA ASN A 164 4.36 -5.50 -18.25
C ASN A 164 4.92 -5.41 -16.82
N ASN A 165 6.02 -4.69 -16.63
CA ASN A 165 6.64 -4.44 -15.33
C ASN A 165 6.44 -2.99 -14.89
N GLU A 166 5.45 -2.75 -14.03
CA GLU A 166 5.23 -1.47 -13.38
C GLU A 166 5.86 -1.41 -11.98
N ALA A 167 6.29 -0.21 -11.59
CA ALA A 167 6.81 0.05 -10.26
C ALA A 167 6.12 1.26 -9.63
N PHE A 168 5.72 1.12 -8.37
CA PHE A 168 5.04 2.16 -7.60
C PHE A 168 5.73 2.32 -6.24
N ALA A 169 5.84 3.56 -5.77
CA ALA A 169 6.19 3.86 -4.38
C ALA A 169 4.92 4.14 -3.58
N LEU A 170 4.77 3.45 -2.45
CA LEU A 170 3.70 3.66 -1.48
C LEU A 170 4.15 4.68 -0.43
N TRP A 171 3.34 5.72 -0.25
CA TRP A 171 3.52 6.75 0.75
C TRP A 171 2.37 6.73 1.75
N GLN A 172 2.67 6.60 3.03
CA GLN A 172 1.68 6.67 4.11
C GLN A 172 2.00 7.84 5.06
N PRO A 173 0.97 8.50 5.64
CA PRO A 173 1.18 9.62 6.54
C PRO A 173 1.56 9.11 7.94
N TYR A 174 2.82 9.34 8.32
CA TYR A 174 3.26 9.16 9.70
C TYR A 174 3.01 10.44 10.48
N SER A 175 2.57 10.30 11.74
CA SER A 175 2.49 11.41 12.67
C SER A 175 3.42 11.14 13.85
N CYS A 176 4.26 12.10 14.20
CA CYS A 176 5.18 11.99 15.32
C CYS A 176 5.51 13.38 15.86
N CYS A 177 5.98 13.45 17.09
CA CYS A 177 6.45 14.69 17.68
C CYS A 177 7.86 14.53 18.26
N LYS A 178 8.62 15.63 18.29
CA LYS A 178 9.91 15.66 18.98
C LYS A 178 9.67 15.39 20.47
N ARG A 179 10.43 14.45 21.02
CA ARG A 179 10.39 14.16 22.46
C ARG A 179 11.01 15.33 23.24
N MET A 180 10.19 16.03 24.01
CA MET A 180 10.61 17.16 24.86
C MET A 180 10.61 16.82 26.37
N GLY A 181 10.32 15.57 26.74
CA GLY A 181 10.25 15.13 28.13
C GLY A 181 10.07 13.61 28.28
N GLN A 182 9.84 13.17 29.52
CA GLN A 182 9.66 11.75 29.83
C GLN A 182 8.24 11.24 29.59
N ARG A 183 7.22 12.09 29.81
CA ARG A 183 5.79 11.77 29.67
C ARG A 183 5.15 12.68 28.64
N PHE A 184 4.34 12.11 27.76
CA PHE A 184 3.52 12.89 26.84
C PHE A 184 2.33 13.50 27.59
N LEU A 185 2.14 14.81 27.44
CA LEU A 185 1.04 15.54 28.07
C LEU A 185 0.00 15.96 27.02
N SER A 186 0.44 16.62 25.95
CA SER A 186 -0.41 17.06 24.85
C SER A 186 0.42 17.35 23.59
N SER A 187 -0.25 17.45 22.45
CA SER A 187 0.29 17.97 21.18
C SER A 187 -0.66 19.04 20.64
N THR A 188 -0.10 20.01 19.92
CA THR A 188 -0.86 21.03 19.19
C THR A 188 -0.47 20.92 17.72
N ASP A 189 -1.46 20.69 16.86
CA ASP A 189 -1.29 20.72 15.42
C ASP A 189 -1.73 22.12 14.93
N PHE A 190 -0.88 22.78 14.13
CA PHE A 190 -1.15 24.10 13.54
C PHE A 190 -1.57 23.96 12.07
#